data_AF-A0A955F5A2-F1
#
_entry.id   AF-A0A955F5A2-F1
#
_cell.length_a   1.000
_cell.length_b   1.000
_cell.length_c   1.000
_cell.angle_alpha   90.00
_cell.angle_beta   90.00
_cell.angle_gamma   90.00
#
_symmetry.space_group_name_H-M   'P 1'
#
loop_
_entity.id
_entity.type
_entity.pdbx_description
1 polymer ?
#
loop_
_entity_poly.entity_id
_entity_poly.type
_entity_poly.pdbx_seq_one_letter_code
_entity_poly.pdbx_strand_id
1 'polypeptide(L)'
;RLRLAARVKADGLELDSKANLIAQGWDAEGKQIHFVACEALVADSDWRDIEVVFEAPVLMTQAFVMAYLVGKGQVWWDDFLLTETDEPLTVARNSGGRSGGESGYQALARGLASDLPWTFNAEEALDRAKDEKRPILVYVRCTDDRGGLPSAFRDIRAEGIAFGDDGYAKDLLFRAGALTDRAVSAMITRRFVPLCLTYHLGTQGQGQALDGWRASSSSGRSKATVDRGVGAAAPGSLMIEQSGRGEGDTWRQSVPGVTPGSTVTLKAKVRLADLARSSQFQARIKVSGNGRTTTLAGEVTVDGVGDWRDIVTSAVMSADAQTAFVEFAMEGKGKAWIDDVELTNGEGGTNLILDGGIDIGIADDPLAVFGASSGDIVTPALLAVGPNGKVTHQLHRIGAISPDLIDRWMRDVLRNSRRGPAPRTAEDALLDGDLAKARSKVGGKKDSSARLLLAQVALREGDLDEAAKSLRGLKEPEAILQRGIVALRQGDWESGLREFRAVGTDNPALAAEAAYWSGLCEQRLGRLEAAEKTWRVVAGETPFGRKAALAVVRTGPRPWLSESVRQWPEDPKSLEQTETIAPDAFDGPATVRLLLELQRQDGS
;
A
#
# COMPACT_ATOMS: atom_id res chain seq x y z
N ARG A 1 24.58 -19.01 -30.30
CA ARG A 1 23.92 -17.83 -29.67
C ARG A 1 24.78 -16.60 -29.96
N LEU A 2 24.30 -15.39 -29.71
CA LEU A 2 25.11 -14.18 -29.86
C LEU A 2 25.33 -13.52 -28.49
N ARG A 3 26.54 -13.03 -28.25
CA ARG A 3 26.92 -12.18 -27.12
C ARG A 3 27.15 -10.77 -27.64
N LEU A 4 26.35 -9.83 -27.14
CA LEU A 4 26.55 -8.40 -27.34
C LEU A 4 27.19 -7.84 -26.09
N ALA A 5 28.34 -7.16 -26.22
CA ALA A 5 29.03 -6.51 -25.11
C ALA A 5 29.59 -5.14 -25.53
N ALA A 6 29.76 -4.24 -24.57
CA ALA A 6 30.56 -3.03 -24.72
C ALA A 6 31.04 -2.54 -23.35
N ARG A 7 32.04 -1.66 -23.36
CA ARG A 7 32.39 -0.83 -22.21
C ARG A 7 31.58 0.45 -22.26
N VAL A 8 31.06 0.86 -21.10
CA VAL A 8 30.29 2.09 -20.96
C VAL A 8 30.79 2.87 -19.76
N LYS A 9 30.89 4.18 -19.94
CA LYS A 9 31.12 5.17 -18.88
C LYS A 9 30.02 6.21 -18.98
N ALA A 10 29.52 6.69 -17.85
CA ALA A 10 28.59 7.82 -17.84
C ALA A 10 28.91 8.82 -16.74
N ASP A 11 28.65 10.10 -17.04
CA ASP A 11 28.92 11.22 -16.16
C ASP A 11 27.79 12.27 -16.29
N GLY A 12 27.35 12.80 -15.17
CA GLY A 12 26.24 13.74 -15.09
C GLY A 12 24.91 13.21 -15.62
N LEU A 13 24.63 11.90 -15.51
CA LEU A 13 23.31 11.35 -15.81
C LEU A 13 22.28 11.91 -14.83
N GLU A 14 21.30 12.67 -15.35
CA GLU A 14 20.13 13.04 -14.54
C GLU A 14 19.31 11.79 -14.21
N LEU A 15 18.53 11.82 -13.13
CA LEU A 15 17.83 10.67 -12.52
C LEU A 15 16.91 9.82 -13.44
N ASP A 16 16.53 10.29 -14.62
CA ASP A 16 15.74 9.56 -15.63
C ASP A 16 16.53 9.23 -16.90
N SER A 17 17.82 9.56 -16.88
CA SER A 17 18.69 9.37 -18.02
C SER A 17 19.20 7.95 -18.00
N LYS A 18 19.18 7.31 -19.15
CA LYS A 18 19.65 5.95 -19.29
C LYS A 18 20.48 5.79 -20.55
N ALA A 19 21.64 5.19 -20.39
CA ALA A 19 22.43 4.71 -21.48
C ALA A 19 22.08 3.24 -21.74
N ASN A 20 21.80 2.88 -22.98
CA ASN A 20 21.47 1.51 -23.35
C ASN A 20 22.27 1.08 -24.58
N LEU A 21 22.71 -0.17 -24.53
CA LEU A 21 23.22 -0.90 -25.68
C LEU A 21 22.17 -1.94 -26.07
N ILE A 22 21.79 -1.95 -27.35
CA ILE A 22 20.79 -2.88 -27.87
C ILE A 22 21.27 -3.52 -29.16
N ALA A 23 20.72 -4.70 -29.47
CA ALA A 23 20.77 -5.28 -30.81
C ALA A 23 19.34 -5.47 -31.34
N GLN A 24 19.12 -5.01 -32.57
CA GLN A 24 17.91 -5.29 -33.34
C GLN A 24 18.24 -6.31 -34.41
N GLY A 25 17.48 -7.40 -34.47
CA GLY A 25 17.62 -8.42 -35.51
C GLY A 25 16.63 -8.17 -36.64
N TRP A 26 17.13 -8.20 -37.86
CA TRP A 26 16.36 -7.93 -39.08
C TRP A 26 16.47 -9.10 -40.05
N ASP A 27 15.37 -9.38 -40.74
CA ASP A 27 15.33 -10.40 -41.79
C ASP A 27 15.79 -9.86 -43.15
N ALA A 28 15.79 -10.73 -44.16
CA ALA A 28 16.23 -10.41 -45.50
C ALA A 28 15.34 -9.37 -46.21
N GLU A 29 14.10 -9.19 -45.73
CA GLU A 29 13.15 -8.21 -46.26
C GLU A 29 13.32 -6.83 -45.60
N GLY A 30 14.23 -6.71 -44.63
CA GLY A 30 14.43 -5.49 -43.88
C GLY A 30 13.28 -5.23 -42.89
N LYS A 31 12.67 -6.27 -42.34
CA LYS A 31 11.74 -6.17 -41.21
C LYS A 31 12.45 -6.50 -39.90
N GLN A 32 12.20 -5.70 -38.86
CA GLN A 32 12.68 -5.99 -37.52
C GLN A 32 11.92 -7.21 -36.95
N ILE A 33 12.64 -8.28 -36.65
CA ILE A 33 12.10 -9.55 -36.13
C ILE A 33 12.63 -9.90 -34.74
N HIS A 34 13.60 -9.15 -34.23
CA HIS A 34 14.17 -9.36 -32.90
C HIS A 34 14.59 -8.06 -32.24
N PHE A 35 14.59 -8.06 -30.90
CA PHE A 35 15.05 -6.95 -30.07
C PHE A 35 15.62 -7.50 -28.76
N VAL A 36 16.84 -7.11 -28.44
CA VAL A 36 17.48 -7.40 -27.16
C VAL A 36 18.22 -6.17 -26.66
N ALA A 37 18.26 -5.99 -25.33
CA ALA A 37 18.97 -4.90 -24.67
C ALA A 37 19.89 -5.45 -23.58
N CYS A 38 21.07 -4.84 -23.44
CA CYS A 38 21.89 -4.97 -22.24
C CYS A 38 21.20 -4.31 -21.04
N GLU A 39 21.76 -4.50 -19.85
CA GLU A 39 21.37 -3.70 -18.68
C GLU A 39 21.58 -2.20 -18.95
N ALA A 40 20.54 -1.40 -18.69
CA ALA A 40 20.61 0.05 -18.81
C ALA A 40 21.53 0.63 -17.73
N LEU A 41 22.41 1.55 -18.12
CA LEU A 41 23.16 2.38 -17.17
C LEU A 41 22.31 3.59 -16.80
N VAL A 42 21.90 3.69 -15.52
CA VAL A 42 20.94 4.71 -15.03
C VAL A 42 21.55 5.70 -14.03
N ALA A 43 22.86 5.63 -13.82
CA ALA A 43 23.60 6.50 -12.90
C ALA A 43 25.04 6.67 -13.40
N ASP A 44 25.71 7.69 -12.89
CA ASP A 44 27.13 7.92 -13.16
C ASP A 44 27.95 6.69 -12.79
N SER A 45 28.90 6.38 -13.64
CA SER A 45 29.76 5.23 -13.48
C SER A 45 31.03 5.44 -14.28
N ASP A 46 32.16 5.05 -13.71
CA ASP A 46 33.37 4.91 -14.52
C ASP A 46 33.22 3.74 -15.50
N TRP A 47 34.22 3.50 -16.33
CA TRP A 47 34.18 2.41 -17.31
C TRP A 47 33.83 1.06 -16.67
N ARG A 48 32.71 0.48 -17.11
CA ARG A 48 32.25 -0.86 -16.75
C ARG A 48 31.83 -1.65 -17.99
N ASP A 49 31.90 -2.96 -17.91
CA ASP A 49 31.40 -3.85 -18.95
C ASP A 49 29.88 -4.01 -18.82
N ILE A 50 29.16 -3.98 -19.95
CA ILE A 50 27.77 -4.43 -20.03
C ILE A 50 27.63 -5.44 -21.15
N GLU A 51 26.80 -6.46 -20.94
CA GLU A 51 26.63 -7.53 -21.90
C GLU A 51 25.25 -8.20 -21.84
N VAL A 52 24.90 -8.88 -22.94
CA VAL A 52 23.73 -9.75 -23.04
C VAL A 52 24.00 -10.90 -24.02
N VAL A 53 23.61 -12.11 -23.63
CA VAL A 53 23.64 -13.31 -24.47
C VAL A 53 22.22 -13.65 -24.90
N PHE A 54 21.98 -13.72 -26.20
CA PHE A 54 20.66 -13.94 -26.79
C PHE A 54 20.66 -14.96 -27.93
N GLU A 55 19.48 -15.49 -28.22
CA GLU A 55 19.28 -16.42 -29.32
C GLU A 55 18.90 -15.63 -30.58
N ALA A 56 19.79 -15.66 -31.58
CA ALA A 56 19.50 -15.07 -32.87
C ALA A 56 18.44 -15.92 -33.60
N PRO A 57 17.30 -15.33 -34.00
CA PRO A 57 16.29 -16.07 -34.76
C PRO A 57 16.87 -16.61 -36.06
N VAL A 58 16.40 -17.78 -36.51
CA VAL A 58 16.85 -18.40 -37.77
C VAL A 58 16.68 -17.48 -38.98
N LEU A 59 15.67 -16.61 -38.95
CA LEU A 59 15.38 -15.64 -40.02
C LEU A 59 16.23 -14.37 -39.96
N MET A 60 17.05 -14.19 -38.91
CA MET A 60 17.86 -13.00 -38.72
C MET A 60 19.05 -13.03 -39.67
N THR A 61 19.07 -12.13 -40.64
CA THR A 61 20.18 -11.96 -41.58
C THR A 61 21.07 -10.77 -41.27
N GLN A 62 20.57 -9.83 -40.46
CA GLN A 62 21.30 -8.62 -40.07
C GLN A 62 21.10 -8.31 -38.58
N ALA A 63 22.14 -7.76 -37.97
CA ALA A 63 22.12 -7.23 -36.61
C ALA A 63 22.47 -5.74 -36.63
N PHE A 64 21.62 -4.89 -36.08
CA PHE A 64 21.92 -3.48 -35.85
C PHE A 64 22.24 -3.30 -34.37
N VAL A 65 23.50 -2.98 -34.07
CA VAL A 65 23.93 -2.61 -32.73
C VAL A 65 23.74 -1.11 -32.56
N MET A 66 22.98 -0.71 -31.55
CA MET A 66 22.72 0.69 -31.25
C MET A 66 23.04 0.99 -29.80
N ALA A 67 23.92 1.95 -29.59
CA ALA A 67 24.12 2.61 -28.32
C ALA A 67 23.34 3.94 -28.33
N TYR A 68 22.56 4.19 -27.30
CA TYR A 68 21.82 5.45 -27.18
C TYR A 68 21.72 5.92 -25.74
N LEU A 69 21.65 7.24 -25.59
CA LEU A 69 21.31 7.93 -24.36
C LEU A 69 19.87 8.45 -24.49
N VAL A 70 19.02 8.09 -23.54
CA VAL A 70 17.74 8.78 -23.30
C VAL A 70 17.95 9.69 -22.11
N GLY A 71 17.54 10.96 -22.19
CA GLY A 71 17.71 11.93 -21.10
C GLY A 71 18.92 12.83 -21.29
N LYS A 72 19.52 13.26 -20.18
CA LYS A 72 20.64 14.21 -20.13
C LYS A 72 21.85 13.60 -19.40
N GLY A 73 23.02 14.04 -19.82
CA GLY A 73 24.31 13.59 -19.30
C GLY A 73 25.25 13.27 -20.44
N GLN A 74 26.39 12.67 -20.11
CA GLN A 74 27.38 12.26 -21.09
C GLN A 74 27.62 10.77 -20.94
N VAL A 75 27.70 10.07 -22.07
CA VAL A 75 27.98 8.64 -22.11
C VAL A 75 29.07 8.40 -23.14
N TRP A 76 30.07 7.63 -22.75
CA TRP A 76 31.12 7.14 -23.62
C TRP A 76 30.96 5.63 -23.75
N TRP A 77 31.18 5.15 -24.96
CA TRP A 77 31.09 3.75 -25.31
C TRP A 77 32.40 3.32 -25.95
N ASP A 78 32.89 2.15 -25.59
CA ASP A 78 34.10 1.56 -26.16
C ASP A 78 33.96 0.04 -26.26
N ASP A 79 34.89 -0.62 -26.95
CA ASP A 79 35.00 -2.08 -27.00
C ASP A 79 33.70 -2.81 -27.41
N PHE A 80 32.98 -2.30 -28.41
CA PHE A 80 31.78 -2.96 -28.94
C PHE A 80 32.12 -4.35 -29.51
N LEU A 81 31.44 -5.37 -29.00
CA LEU A 81 31.63 -6.75 -29.39
C LEU A 81 30.28 -7.42 -29.66
N LEU A 82 30.13 -8.02 -30.84
CA LEU A 82 29.04 -8.93 -31.15
C LEU A 82 29.64 -10.23 -31.68
N THR A 83 29.62 -11.28 -30.87
CA THR A 83 30.27 -12.56 -31.17
C THR A 83 29.33 -13.73 -31.00
N GLU A 84 29.61 -14.82 -31.73
CA GLU A 84 28.98 -16.10 -31.44
C GLU A 84 29.47 -16.64 -30.10
N THR A 85 28.57 -17.28 -29.36
CA THR A 85 28.88 -17.88 -28.06
C THR A 85 28.03 -19.12 -27.78
N ASP A 86 28.59 -20.00 -26.93
CA ASP A 86 27.93 -21.15 -26.32
C ASP A 86 27.46 -20.86 -24.88
N GLU A 87 27.75 -19.66 -24.35
CA GLU A 87 27.30 -19.21 -23.04
C GLU A 87 25.77 -19.34 -22.89
N PRO A 88 25.26 -19.59 -21.67
CA PRO A 88 23.82 -19.64 -21.43
C PRO A 88 23.16 -18.30 -21.78
N LEU A 89 21.90 -18.35 -22.22
CA LEU A 89 21.13 -17.13 -22.45
C LEU A 89 21.12 -16.29 -21.17
N THR A 90 21.44 -15.01 -21.29
CA THR A 90 21.18 -14.08 -20.20
C THR A 90 19.67 -14.11 -19.99
N VAL A 91 19.24 -14.45 -18.77
CA VAL A 91 17.81 -14.46 -18.44
C VAL A 91 17.28 -13.06 -18.70
N ALA A 92 16.64 -12.88 -19.84
CA ALA A 92 16.12 -11.59 -20.25
C ALA A 92 15.12 -11.18 -19.16
N ARG A 93 15.41 -10.08 -18.44
CA ARG A 93 14.33 -9.33 -17.80
C ARG A 93 13.46 -8.87 -18.95
N ASN A 94 12.38 -9.60 -19.25
CA ASN A 94 11.49 -9.40 -20.39
C ASN A 94 11.24 -7.89 -20.62
N SER A 95 12.01 -7.31 -21.54
CA SER A 95 11.95 -5.89 -21.94
C SER A 95 11.09 -5.70 -23.20
N GLY A 96 10.47 -6.79 -23.68
CA GLY A 96 9.56 -6.81 -24.84
C GLY A 96 8.13 -6.34 -24.53
N GLY A 97 7.71 -6.37 -23.27
CA GLY A 97 6.67 -5.43 -22.82
C GLY A 97 7.33 -4.08 -22.64
N ARG A 98 6.63 -2.96 -22.84
CA ARG A 98 7.06 -1.66 -22.31
C ARG A 98 7.15 -1.75 -20.78
N SER A 99 8.11 -2.49 -20.23
CA SER A 99 8.59 -2.27 -18.90
C SER A 99 9.29 -0.93 -19.01
N GLY A 100 8.53 0.13 -18.69
CA GLY A 100 9.14 1.38 -18.29
C GLY A 100 10.05 1.01 -17.15
N GLY A 101 11.34 0.75 -17.47
CA GLY A 101 12.37 0.51 -16.47
C GLY A 101 12.21 1.61 -15.44
N GLU A 102 12.17 1.20 -14.19
CA GLU A 102 11.87 2.10 -13.09
C GLU A 102 12.77 3.33 -13.20
N SER A 103 12.13 4.50 -13.26
CA SER A 103 12.81 5.78 -13.31
C SER A 103 13.61 5.97 -12.02
N GLY A 104 14.75 6.65 -12.04
CA GLY A 104 15.50 6.89 -10.80
C GLY A 104 14.67 7.67 -9.78
N TYR A 105 13.70 8.51 -10.22
CA TYR A 105 12.77 9.19 -9.31
C TYR A 105 11.80 8.21 -8.65
N GLN A 106 11.36 7.20 -9.39
CA GLN A 106 10.54 6.12 -8.82
C GLN A 106 11.35 5.34 -7.78
N ALA A 107 12.62 5.01 -8.08
CA ALA A 107 13.50 4.31 -7.15
C ALA A 107 13.73 5.10 -5.85
N LEU A 108 13.99 6.41 -5.96
CA LEU A 108 14.07 7.29 -4.79
C LEU A 108 12.75 7.35 -4.01
N ALA A 109 11.62 7.46 -4.71
CA ALA A 109 10.30 7.49 -4.08
C ALA A 109 9.99 6.18 -3.34
N ARG A 110 10.46 5.02 -3.80
CA ARG A 110 10.32 3.77 -3.04
C ARG A 110 10.99 3.82 -1.67
N GLY A 111 12.10 4.55 -1.55
CA GLY A 111 12.83 4.76 -0.29
C GLY A 111 12.12 5.69 0.71
N LEU A 112 10.91 6.17 0.42
CA LEU A 112 10.17 6.99 1.37
C LEU A 112 9.98 6.27 2.70
N ALA A 113 10.27 6.99 3.78
CA ALA A 113 10.28 6.50 5.16
C ALA A 113 11.29 5.38 5.47
N SER A 114 12.28 5.12 4.61
CA SER A 114 13.31 4.09 4.88
C SER A 114 14.28 4.44 6.01
N ASP A 115 14.30 5.69 6.46
CA ASP A 115 15.19 6.14 7.55
C ASP A 115 14.63 5.78 8.94
N LEU A 116 13.37 5.31 9.00
CA LEU A 116 12.79 4.77 10.23
C LEU A 116 13.29 3.33 10.44
N PRO A 117 13.62 2.93 11.69
CA PRO A 117 14.20 1.62 11.98
C PRO A 117 13.12 0.51 12.03
N TRP A 118 12.40 0.33 10.93
CA TRP A 118 11.31 -0.64 10.79
C TRP A 118 11.78 -2.05 11.15
N THR A 119 10.99 -2.76 11.96
CA THR A 119 10.96 -4.22 11.94
C THR A 119 9.80 -4.69 11.06
N PHE A 120 9.89 -5.91 10.55
CA PHE A 120 8.86 -6.57 9.75
C PHE A 120 8.39 -7.87 10.40
N ASN A 121 8.82 -8.12 11.65
CA ASN A 121 8.40 -9.26 12.46
C ASN A 121 7.62 -8.77 13.68
N ALA A 122 6.35 -9.18 13.79
CA ALA A 122 5.47 -8.72 14.85
C ALA A 122 5.88 -9.22 16.24
N GLU A 123 6.42 -10.43 16.35
CA GLU A 123 6.91 -11.00 17.61
C GLU A 123 8.16 -10.26 18.09
N GLU A 124 9.12 -10.01 17.20
CA GLU A 124 10.30 -9.19 17.50
C GLU A 124 9.90 -7.79 17.99
N ALA A 125 8.92 -7.16 17.32
CA ALA A 125 8.39 -5.87 17.73
C ALA A 125 7.78 -5.90 19.14
N LEU A 126 7.06 -6.97 19.50
CA LEU A 126 6.46 -7.16 20.82
C LEU A 126 7.50 -7.33 21.92
N ASP A 127 8.54 -8.10 21.66
CA ASP A 127 9.59 -8.33 22.65
C ASP A 127 10.39 -7.05 22.88
N ARG A 128 10.76 -6.34 21.81
CA ARG A 128 11.36 -5.00 21.91
C ARG A 128 10.46 -4.00 22.64
N ALA A 129 9.16 -4.00 22.39
CA ALA A 129 8.21 -3.11 23.06
C ALA A 129 8.12 -3.36 24.56
N LYS A 130 8.17 -4.63 24.98
CA LYS A 130 8.21 -5.02 26.41
C LYS A 130 9.52 -4.56 27.06
N ASP A 131 10.65 -4.83 26.41
CA ASP A 131 11.99 -4.54 26.94
C ASP A 131 12.25 -3.03 27.03
N GLU A 132 11.97 -2.30 25.94
CA GLU A 132 12.14 -0.85 25.86
C GLU A 132 11.01 -0.09 26.59
N LYS A 133 9.94 -0.79 27.00
CA LYS A 133 8.72 -0.22 27.62
C LYS A 133 8.07 0.87 26.76
N ARG A 134 8.05 0.67 25.44
CA ARG A 134 7.50 1.59 24.44
C ARG A 134 6.32 0.96 23.72
N PRO A 135 5.29 1.74 23.33
CA PRO A 135 4.27 1.23 22.41
C PRO A 135 4.88 0.88 21.05
N ILE A 136 4.25 -0.03 20.32
CA ILE A 136 4.55 -0.30 18.91
C ILE A 136 3.70 0.64 18.07
N LEU A 137 4.33 1.29 17.08
CA LEU A 137 3.62 1.93 15.99
C LEU A 137 3.60 0.96 14.81
N VAL A 138 2.44 0.40 14.53
CA VAL A 138 2.25 -0.52 13.41
C VAL A 138 1.80 0.28 12.21
N TYR A 139 2.62 0.32 11.16
CA TYR A 139 2.21 0.75 9.84
C TYR A 139 1.67 -0.45 9.07
N VAL A 140 0.37 -0.44 8.79
CA VAL A 140 -0.31 -1.49 8.03
C VAL A 140 -0.51 -1.01 6.61
N ARG A 141 0.01 -1.77 5.65
CA ARG A 141 -0.21 -1.54 4.22
C ARG A 141 -0.69 -2.81 3.53
N CYS A 142 -1.22 -2.63 2.33
CA CYS A 142 -1.69 -3.72 1.52
C CYS A 142 -1.02 -3.76 0.15
N THR A 143 -1.02 -4.95 -0.45
CA THR A 143 -0.69 -5.14 -1.86
C THR A 143 -1.84 -5.84 -2.58
N ASP A 144 -2.13 -5.41 -3.81
CA ASP A 144 -3.11 -6.07 -4.68
C ASP A 144 -2.51 -7.26 -5.46
N ASP A 145 -1.19 -7.49 -5.30
CA ASP A 145 -0.51 -8.61 -5.95
C ASP A 145 -0.78 -9.94 -5.23
N ARG A 146 -1.45 -10.85 -5.94
CA ARG A 146 -1.79 -12.22 -5.55
C ARG A 146 -0.60 -13.03 -5.02
N GLY A 147 0.62 -12.67 -5.38
CA GLY A 147 1.83 -13.35 -4.95
C GLY A 147 2.33 -12.97 -3.55
N GLY A 148 1.79 -11.92 -2.92
CA GLY A 148 2.29 -11.42 -1.62
C GLY A 148 3.81 -11.31 -1.63
N LEU A 149 4.36 -10.41 -2.46
CA LEU A 149 5.81 -10.39 -2.75
C LEU A 149 6.63 -10.51 -1.46
N PRO A 150 7.51 -11.53 -1.33
CA PRO A 150 8.36 -11.71 -0.15
C PRO A 150 9.17 -10.47 0.23
N SER A 151 9.50 -9.60 -0.74
CA SER A 151 10.16 -8.30 -0.52
C SER A 151 9.33 -7.34 0.34
N ALA A 152 8.00 -7.33 0.19
CA ALA A 152 7.12 -6.43 0.94
C ALA A 152 7.03 -6.79 2.45
N PHE A 153 7.39 -8.02 2.80
CA PHE A 153 7.52 -8.51 4.19
C PHE A 153 8.92 -8.29 4.78
N ARG A 154 9.88 -7.73 4.02
CA ARG A 154 11.27 -7.58 4.46
C ARG A 154 11.82 -6.17 4.27
N ASP A 155 11.15 -5.35 3.45
CA ASP A 155 11.57 -3.99 3.13
C ASP A 155 10.36 -3.07 2.89
N ILE A 156 10.47 -1.82 3.33
CA ILE A 156 9.51 -0.74 3.08
C ILE A 156 9.51 -0.32 1.60
N ARG A 157 10.61 -0.52 0.85
CA ARG A 157 10.70 -0.18 -0.58
C ARG A 157 9.75 -1.00 -1.44
N ALA A 158 9.47 -2.24 -1.05
CA ALA A 158 8.62 -3.18 -1.78
C ALA A 158 9.01 -3.30 -3.27
N GLU A 159 10.27 -3.66 -3.50
CA GLU A 159 10.80 -3.90 -4.85
C GLU A 159 9.97 -4.94 -5.60
N GLY A 160 9.73 -4.68 -6.89
CA GLY A 160 8.93 -5.54 -7.77
C GLY A 160 7.46 -5.15 -7.89
N ILE A 161 6.92 -4.31 -6.99
CA ILE A 161 5.54 -3.80 -7.15
C ILE A 161 5.50 -2.71 -8.22
N ALA A 162 4.55 -2.80 -9.16
CA ALA A 162 4.38 -1.78 -10.19
C ALA A 162 4.03 -0.42 -9.57
N PHE A 163 4.70 0.65 -10.00
CA PHE A 163 4.46 2.01 -9.47
C PHE A 163 3.04 2.55 -9.79
N GLY A 164 2.36 1.94 -10.76
CA GLY A 164 0.98 2.25 -11.12
C GLY A 164 -0.09 1.46 -10.35
N ASP A 165 0.31 0.56 -9.45
CA ASP A 165 -0.61 -0.15 -8.55
C ASP A 165 -1.28 0.84 -7.59
N ASP A 166 -2.61 0.83 -7.51
CA ASP A 166 -3.36 1.83 -6.72
C ASP A 166 -3.11 1.69 -5.22
N GLY A 167 -3.02 0.45 -4.71
CA GLY A 167 -2.67 0.18 -3.32
C GLY A 167 -1.27 0.72 -2.98
N TYR A 168 -0.29 0.43 -3.82
CA TYR A 168 1.08 0.92 -3.64
C TYR A 168 1.21 2.44 -3.81
N ALA A 169 0.45 3.02 -4.74
CA ALA A 169 0.41 4.46 -4.93
C ALA A 169 -0.07 5.17 -3.66
N LYS A 170 -1.11 4.64 -3.01
CA LYS A 170 -1.60 5.13 -1.71
C LYS A 170 -0.56 4.94 -0.59
N ASP A 171 0.13 3.80 -0.54
CA ASP A 171 1.25 3.54 0.38
C ASP A 171 2.38 4.58 0.21
N LEU A 172 2.80 4.87 -1.02
CA LEU A 172 3.83 5.87 -1.30
C LEU A 172 3.42 7.27 -0.83
N LEU A 173 2.17 7.69 -1.08
CA LEU A 173 1.67 8.99 -0.62
C LEU A 173 1.67 9.10 0.89
N PHE A 174 1.24 8.03 1.55
CA PHE A 174 1.23 7.96 3.00
C PHE A 174 2.65 8.10 3.59
N ARG A 175 3.62 7.38 3.01
CA ARG A 175 5.04 7.48 3.40
C ARG A 175 5.66 8.85 3.08
N ALA A 176 5.31 9.44 1.94
CA ALA A 176 5.73 10.78 1.52
C ALA A 176 5.18 11.90 2.41
N GLY A 177 4.01 11.69 3.02
CA GLY A 177 3.38 12.63 3.91
C GLY A 177 4.00 12.55 5.30
N ALA A 178 3.27 11.90 6.20
CA ALA A 178 3.51 11.97 7.64
C ALA A 178 4.76 11.23 8.09
N LEU A 179 5.07 10.06 7.52
CA LEU A 179 6.20 9.25 8.01
C LEU A 179 7.59 9.85 7.71
N THR A 180 7.64 10.83 6.82
CA THR A 180 8.85 11.59 6.46
C THR A 180 8.83 13.02 6.99
N ASP A 181 7.82 13.41 7.77
CA ASP A 181 7.83 14.66 8.52
C ASP A 181 8.85 14.58 9.68
N ARG A 182 9.68 15.61 9.85
CA ARG A 182 10.78 15.60 10.82
C ARG A 182 10.29 15.39 12.27
N ALA A 183 9.19 16.01 12.66
CA ALA A 183 8.66 15.91 14.02
C ALA A 183 8.03 14.53 14.26
N VAL A 184 7.25 14.04 13.29
CA VAL A 184 6.67 12.70 13.34
C VAL A 184 7.76 11.63 13.36
N SER A 185 8.70 11.64 12.41
CA SER A 185 9.79 10.65 12.36
C SER A 185 10.63 10.64 13.64
N ALA A 186 10.93 11.80 14.22
CA ALA A 186 11.65 11.88 15.48
C ALA A 186 10.87 11.24 16.63
N MET A 187 9.56 11.49 16.70
CA MET A 187 8.69 10.92 17.72
C MET A 187 8.58 9.39 17.56
N ILE A 188 8.45 8.88 16.32
CA ILE A 188 8.48 7.44 16.03
C ILE A 188 9.78 6.83 16.58
N THR A 189 10.92 7.32 16.12
CA THR A 189 12.26 6.78 16.46
C THR A 189 12.56 6.82 17.96
N ARG A 190 12.05 7.83 18.69
CA ARG A 190 12.32 8.01 20.12
C ARG A 190 11.31 7.34 21.04
N ARG A 191 10.04 7.25 20.64
CA ARG A 191 8.94 6.87 21.54
C ARG A 191 8.18 5.62 21.13
N PHE A 192 8.37 5.11 19.91
CA PHE A 192 7.67 3.92 19.40
C PHE A 192 8.63 2.82 18.90
N VAL A 193 8.24 1.56 18.99
CA VAL A 193 8.88 0.50 18.18
C VAL A 193 8.16 0.48 16.82
N PRO A 194 8.81 0.90 15.71
CA PRO A 194 8.14 0.94 14.41
C PRO A 194 8.09 -0.46 13.79
N LEU A 195 6.89 -0.93 13.47
CA LEU A 195 6.64 -2.19 12.79
C LEU A 195 5.92 -1.89 11.48
N CYS A 196 6.35 -2.49 10.38
CA CYS A 196 5.63 -2.46 9.11
C CYS A 196 5.04 -3.85 8.85
N LEU A 197 3.72 -3.92 8.68
CA LEU A 197 3.02 -5.13 8.28
C LEU A 197 2.39 -4.92 6.92
N THR A 198 2.70 -5.83 6.00
CA THR A 198 2.06 -5.91 4.70
C THR A 198 1.11 -7.09 4.71
N TYR A 199 -0.12 -6.91 4.25
CA TYR A 199 -1.00 -8.03 3.94
C TYR A 199 -1.56 -7.93 2.53
N HIS A 200 -2.06 -9.04 2.02
CA HIS A 200 -2.59 -9.11 0.67
C HIS A 200 -4.10 -8.81 0.68
N LEU A 201 -4.56 -7.82 -0.10
CA LEU A 201 -5.97 -7.45 -0.15
C LEU A 201 -6.83 -8.56 -0.80
N GLY A 202 -6.28 -9.25 -1.79
CA GLY A 202 -7.01 -10.28 -2.51
C GLY A 202 -7.30 -11.56 -1.69
N THR A 203 -6.65 -11.77 -0.54
CA THR A 203 -6.96 -12.87 0.38
C THR A 203 -8.00 -12.49 1.44
N GLN A 204 -8.23 -11.20 1.69
CA GLN A 204 -8.98 -10.72 2.86
C GLN A 204 -10.19 -9.81 2.52
N GLY A 205 -10.17 -9.11 1.38
CA GLY A 205 -11.07 -7.98 1.12
C GLY A 205 -12.34 -8.25 0.30
N GLN A 206 -12.34 -9.21 -0.63
CA GLN A 206 -13.51 -9.52 -1.45
C GLN A 206 -13.49 -10.98 -1.91
N GLY A 207 -14.04 -11.87 -1.08
CA GLY A 207 -14.62 -13.12 -1.55
C GLY A 207 -13.78 -14.04 -2.45
N GLN A 208 -12.46 -14.14 -2.26
CA GLN A 208 -11.66 -15.17 -2.93
C GLN A 208 -10.96 -16.15 -2.00
N ALA A 209 -11.24 -17.42 -2.31
CA ALA A 209 -10.47 -18.65 -2.24
C ALA A 209 -9.84 -18.99 -0.89
N LEU A 210 -10.68 -19.30 0.10
CA LEU A 210 -10.30 -20.29 1.11
C LEU A 210 -10.32 -21.66 0.45
N ASP A 211 -9.15 -22.27 0.26
CA ASP A 211 -8.99 -23.58 -0.40
C ASP A 211 -9.70 -23.71 -1.75
N GLY A 212 -9.87 -22.61 -2.49
CA GLY A 212 -10.58 -22.59 -3.78
C GLY A 212 -12.07 -22.19 -3.71
N TRP A 213 -12.63 -21.95 -2.52
CA TRP A 213 -13.98 -21.40 -2.30
C TRP A 213 -14.05 -19.91 -2.59
N ARG A 214 -14.93 -19.49 -3.49
CA ARG A 214 -15.16 -18.08 -3.82
C ARG A 214 -16.53 -17.64 -3.33
N ALA A 215 -16.56 -16.56 -2.57
CA ALA A 215 -17.81 -15.91 -2.25
C ALA A 215 -18.22 -15.04 -3.44
N SER A 216 -19.50 -15.05 -3.81
CA SER A 216 -20.05 -14.07 -4.72
C SER A 216 -21.35 -13.51 -4.17
N SER A 217 -21.54 -12.20 -4.33
CA SER A 217 -22.76 -11.49 -3.96
C SER A 217 -23.30 -10.76 -5.19
N SER A 218 -24.53 -11.06 -5.60
CA SER A 218 -25.21 -10.34 -6.68
C SER A 218 -25.66 -8.93 -6.29
N SER A 219 -25.84 -8.68 -4.98
CA SER A 219 -26.51 -7.48 -4.46
C SER A 219 -25.58 -6.48 -3.77
N GLY A 220 -24.33 -6.86 -3.51
CA GLY A 220 -23.33 -6.05 -2.80
C GLY A 220 -23.66 -5.76 -1.33
N ARG A 221 -24.77 -6.30 -0.79
CA ARG A 221 -25.26 -6.01 0.58
C ARG A 221 -25.22 -7.19 1.53
N SER A 222 -24.81 -8.33 1.04
CA SER A 222 -24.85 -9.57 1.81
C SER A 222 -23.46 -10.10 2.07
N LYS A 223 -23.36 -10.97 3.07
CA LYS A 223 -22.10 -11.35 3.70
C LYS A 223 -21.91 -12.86 3.55
N ALA A 224 -21.26 -13.27 2.47
CA ALA A 224 -20.62 -14.58 2.40
C ALA A 224 -19.20 -14.42 2.97
N THR A 225 -18.98 -14.95 4.17
CA THR A 225 -17.74 -14.81 4.96
C THR A 225 -17.38 -16.14 5.63
N VAL A 226 -16.27 -16.22 6.35
CA VAL A 226 -16.00 -17.34 7.26
C VAL A 226 -16.39 -16.93 8.67
N ASP A 227 -17.15 -17.78 9.35
CA ASP A 227 -17.39 -17.64 10.78
C ASP A 227 -16.36 -18.49 11.54
N ARG A 228 -15.39 -17.81 12.17
CA ARG A 228 -14.28 -18.46 12.87
C ARG A 228 -14.69 -19.09 14.20
N GLY A 229 -15.82 -18.69 14.77
CA GLY A 229 -16.29 -19.18 16.07
C GLY A 229 -17.27 -20.35 15.96
N VAL A 230 -17.72 -20.67 14.75
CA VAL A 230 -18.77 -21.64 14.49
C VAL A 230 -18.23 -22.70 13.52
N GLY A 231 -18.42 -23.96 13.85
CA GLY A 231 -18.18 -25.09 12.95
C GLY A 231 -18.82 -26.35 13.52
N ALA A 232 -18.83 -27.42 12.74
CA ALA A 232 -19.54 -28.65 13.08
C ALA A 232 -18.70 -29.54 14.01
N ALA A 233 -17.42 -29.75 13.68
CA ALA A 233 -16.49 -30.55 14.46
C ALA A 233 -15.43 -29.69 15.18
N ALA A 234 -14.91 -28.65 14.53
CA ALA A 234 -14.02 -27.64 15.13
C ALA A 234 -14.44 -26.22 14.66
N PRO A 235 -13.89 -25.14 15.24
CA PRO A 235 -14.24 -23.78 14.82
C PRO A 235 -13.78 -23.46 13.39
N GLY A 236 -14.62 -22.78 12.61
CA GLY A 236 -14.30 -22.30 11.26
C GLY A 236 -15.21 -22.91 10.19
N SER A 237 -16.28 -22.19 9.83
CA SER A 237 -17.22 -22.63 8.77
C SER A 237 -17.48 -21.53 7.75
N LEU A 238 -17.87 -21.93 6.53
CA LEU A 238 -18.34 -21.00 5.52
C LEU A 238 -19.70 -20.46 5.96
N MET A 239 -19.87 -19.15 6.05
CA MET A 239 -21.12 -18.50 6.44
C MET A 239 -21.71 -17.73 5.25
N ILE A 240 -23.03 -17.82 5.09
CA ILE A 240 -23.82 -16.94 4.21
C ILE A 240 -24.85 -16.23 5.10
N GLU A 241 -24.79 -14.90 5.19
CA GLU A 241 -25.82 -14.07 5.80
C GLU A 241 -26.46 -13.19 4.74
N GLN A 242 -27.77 -13.35 4.58
CA GLN A 242 -28.58 -12.60 3.64
C GLN A 242 -29.67 -11.80 4.34
N SER A 243 -29.72 -10.49 4.05
CA SER A 243 -30.65 -9.55 4.69
C SER A 243 -31.89 -9.22 3.85
N GLY A 244 -31.89 -9.55 2.54
CA GLY A 244 -32.93 -9.17 1.57
C GLY A 244 -33.60 -10.34 0.84
N ARG A 245 -34.57 -10.03 -0.04
CA ARG A 245 -35.42 -10.99 -0.78
C ARG A 245 -34.85 -11.49 -2.13
N GLY A 246 -33.52 -11.52 -2.31
CA GLY A 246 -32.91 -11.94 -3.59
C GLY A 246 -32.41 -13.39 -3.62
N GLU A 247 -32.04 -13.86 -4.80
CA GLU A 247 -30.94 -14.83 -4.97
C GLU A 247 -29.66 -13.99 -5.03
N GLY A 248 -28.65 -14.30 -4.24
CA GLY A 248 -27.43 -13.51 -4.45
C GLY A 248 -26.15 -14.01 -3.86
N ASP A 249 -26.21 -14.70 -2.72
CA ASP A 249 -24.99 -14.94 -1.97
C ASP A 249 -24.65 -16.39 -1.99
N THR A 250 -23.48 -16.65 -2.54
CA THR A 250 -23.03 -18.00 -2.77
C THR A 250 -21.58 -18.17 -2.38
N TRP A 251 -21.28 -19.37 -1.88
CA TRP A 251 -19.93 -19.92 -1.88
C TRP A 251 -19.82 -20.88 -3.05
N ARG A 252 -18.79 -20.74 -3.88
CA ARG A 252 -18.57 -21.60 -5.05
C ARG A 252 -17.13 -22.07 -5.12
N GLN A 253 -16.92 -23.37 -5.34
CA GLN A 253 -15.61 -23.93 -5.63
C GLN A 253 -15.59 -24.69 -6.94
N SER A 254 -14.48 -24.57 -7.68
CA SER A 254 -14.20 -25.34 -8.89
C SER A 254 -13.40 -26.59 -8.54
N VAL A 255 -13.87 -27.75 -8.98
CA VAL A 255 -13.21 -29.06 -8.79
C VAL A 255 -12.84 -29.63 -10.16
N PRO A 256 -11.57 -29.50 -10.58
CA PRO A 256 -11.09 -30.08 -11.83
C PRO A 256 -10.94 -31.61 -11.71
N GLY A 257 -10.76 -32.29 -12.85
CA GLY A 257 -10.44 -33.72 -12.86
C GLY A 257 -11.63 -34.65 -12.57
N VAL A 258 -12.86 -34.17 -12.78
CA VAL A 258 -14.04 -35.04 -12.78
C VAL A 258 -14.07 -35.89 -14.06
N THR A 259 -14.43 -37.16 -13.92
CA THR A 259 -14.47 -38.10 -15.05
C THR A 259 -15.81 -37.93 -15.79
N PRO A 260 -15.82 -37.69 -17.12
CA PRO A 260 -17.07 -37.69 -17.89
C PRO A 260 -17.86 -38.98 -17.70
N GLY A 261 -19.18 -38.88 -17.53
CA GLY A 261 -20.07 -40.02 -17.31
C GLY A 261 -20.03 -40.64 -15.92
N SER A 262 -19.14 -40.22 -15.01
CA SER A 262 -19.14 -40.72 -13.64
C SER A 262 -20.19 -40.05 -12.77
N THR A 263 -20.60 -40.72 -11.69
CA THR A 263 -21.40 -40.09 -10.64
C THR A 263 -20.48 -39.40 -9.65
N VAL A 264 -20.70 -38.10 -9.42
CA VAL A 264 -20.10 -37.38 -8.30
C VAL A 264 -21.12 -37.22 -7.18
N THR A 265 -20.66 -37.29 -5.93
CA THR A 265 -21.50 -37.12 -4.74
C THR A 265 -20.92 -36.05 -3.84
N LEU A 266 -21.71 -35.01 -3.59
CA LEU A 266 -21.44 -33.95 -2.64
C LEU A 266 -22.04 -34.32 -1.29
N LYS A 267 -21.25 -34.23 -0.23
CA LYS A 267 -21.70 -34.25 1.16
C LYS A 267 -21.24 -32.97 1.86
N ALA A 268 -22.03 -32.48 2.80
CA ALA A 268 -21.63 -31.39 3.68
C ALA A 268 -22.46 -31.42 4.96
N LYS A 269 -22.01 -30.72 5.99
CA LYS A 269 -22.83 -30.35 7.15
C LYS A 269 -23.33 -28.92 6.99
N VAL A 270 -24.61 -28.71 7.31
CA VAL A 270 -25.21 -27.38 7.28
C VAL A 270 -25.94 -27.05 8.57
N ARG A 271 -25.82 -25.81 9.02
CA ARG A 271 -26.61 -25.24 10.12
C ARG A 271 -27.34 -24.00 9.61
N LEU A 272 -28.61 -23.85 9.94
CA LEU A 272 -29.44 -22.72 9.48
C LEU A 272 -30.00 -21.94 10.67
N ALA A 273 -29.92 -20.60 10.62
CA ALA A 273 -30.53 -19.72 11.61
C ALA A 273 -31.25 -18.53 10.94
N ASP A 274 -32.18 -17.91 11.68
CA ASP A 274 -32.86 -16.67 11.29
C ASP A 274 -33.56 -16.72 9.91
N LEU A 275 -33.98 -17.91 9.47
CA LEU A 275 -34.57 -18.15 8.16
C LEU A 275 -36.00 -17.59 8.09
N ALA A 276 -36.28 -16.67 7.17
CA ALA A 276 -37.64 -16.19 6.93
C ALA A 276 -38.51 -17.28 6.27
N ARG A 277 -39.84 -17.15 6.37
CA ARG A 277 -40.81 -18.19 5.91
C ARG A 277 -40.70 -18.61 4.45
N SER A 278 -40.10 -17.78 3.59
CA SER A 278 -39.93 -18.05 2.15
C SER A 278 -38.46 -18.15 1.75
N SER A 279 -37.57 -18.32 2.74
CA SER A 279 -36.14 -18.42 2.50
C SER A 279 -35.72 -19.88 2.51
N GLN A 280 -34.69 -20.21 1.75
CA GLN A 280 -34.14 -21.55 1.67
C GLN A 280 -32.63 -21.53 1.45
N PHE A 281 -31.98 -22.59 1.87
CA PHE A 281 -30.59 -22.87 1.55
C PHE A 281 -30.53 -23.98 0.50
N GLN A 282 -29.57 -23.88 -0.42
CA GLN A 282 -29.37 -24.87 -1.46
C GLN A 282 -27.88 -25.22 -1.59
N ALA A 283 -27.62 -26.52 -1.76
CA ALA A 283 -26.32 -27.01 -2.19
C ALA A 283 -26.45 -27.61 -3.59
N ARG A 284 -25.64 -27.13 -4.52
CA ARG A 284 -25.74 -27.38 -5.95
C ARG A 284 -24.42 -27.95 -6.48
N ILE A 285 -24.54 -28.90 -7.39
CA ILE A 285 -23.45 -29.37 -8.26
C ILE A 285 -23.74 -28.83 -9.65
N LYS A 286 -22.85 -27.99 -10.18
CA LYS A 286 -22.89 -27.52 -11.56
C LYS A 286 -21.75 -28.13 -12.35
N VAL A 287 -21.90 -28.31 -13.65
CA VAL A 287 -20.86 -28.85 -14.53
C VAL A 287 -20.63 -27.93 -15.71
N SER A 288 -19.38 -27.81 -16.15
CA SER A 288 -19.00 -27.09 -17.37
C SER A 288 -18.25 -28.01 -18.32
N GLY A 289 -18.67 -28.00 -19.59
CA GLY A 289 -17.98 -28.61 -20.72
C GLY A 289 -17.57 -27.54 -21.74
N ASN A 290 -16.36 -27.66 -22.30
CA ASN A 290 -15.81 -26.77 -23.35
C ASN A 290 -15.90 -25.25 -23.07
N GLY A 291 -15.99 -24.87 -21.78
CA GLY A 291 -15.74 -23.51 -21.30
C GLY A 291 -16.82 -22.45 -21.49
N ARG A 292 -18.10 -22.77 -21.73
CA ARG A 292 -19.11 -21.71 -21.99
C ARG A 292 -20.43 -21.73 -21.22
N THR A 293 -20.86 -22.83 -20.61
CA THR A 293 -22.10 -22.85 -19.81
C THR A 293 -22.00 -23.82 -18.64
N THR A 294 -22.39 -23.36 -17.45
CA THR A 294 -22.58 -24.24 -16.29
C THR A 294 -24.02 -24.76 -16.26
N THR A 295 -24.19 -26.07 -16.28
CA THR A 295 -25.52 -26.71 -16.14
C THR A 295 -25.66 -27.27 -14.74
N LEU A 296 -26.81 -27.03 -14.10
CA LEU A 296 -27.14 -27.65 -12.81
C LEU A 296 -27.33 -29.16 -13.02
N ALA A 297 -26.58 -29.97 -12.29
CA ALA A 297 -26.59 -31.43 -12.43
C ALA A 297 -27.04 -32.17 -11.16
N GLY A 298 -26.99 -31.51 -10.00
CA GLY A 298 -27.55 -32.01 -8.75
C GLY A 298 -27.85 -30.86 -7.80
N GLU A 299 -28.88 -31.01 -6.97
CA GLU A 299 -29.31 -29.99 -6.01
C GLU A 299 -29.98 -30.65 -4.80
N VAL A 300 -29.70 -30.12 -3.62
CA VAL A 300 -30.47 -30.39 -2.40
C VAL A 300 -30.86 -29.06 -1.76
N THR A 301 -32.15 -28.93 -1.45
CA THR A 301 -32.72 -27.79 -0.73
C THR A 301 -32.90 -28.16 0.73
N VAL A 302 -32.49 -27.26 1.63
CA VAL A 302 -32.68 -27.40 3.07
C VAL A 302 -33.57 -26.28 3.57
N ASP A 303 -34.67 -26.68 4.21
CA ASP A 303 -35.60 -25.79 4.88
C ASP A 303 -35.52 -25.93 6.42
N GLY A 304 -36.07 -24.92 7.09
CA GLY A 304 -36.18 -24.86 8.54
C GLY A 304 -34.87 -24.49 9.27
N VAL A 305 -35.00 -23.63 10.28
CA VAL A 305 -33.93 -23.32 11.23
C VAL A 305 -33.61 -24.57 12.06
N GLY A 306 -32.33 -24.83 12.33
CA GLY A 306 -31.92 -25.97 13.12
C GLY A 306 -30.41 -26.08 13.25
N ASP A 307 -29.97 -27.00 14.09
CA ASP A 307 -28.55 -27.30 14.29
C ASP A 307 -27.94 -28.02 13.07
N TRP A 308 -26.65 -28.33 13.17
CA TRP A 308 -25.89 -29.06 12.15
C TRP A 308 -26.57 -30.35 11.69
N ARG A 309 -26.77 -30.48 10.38
CA ARG A 309 -27.30 -31.69 9.75
C ARG A 309 -26.52 -32.04 8.48
N ASP A 310 -26.42 -33.32 8.20
CA ASP A 310 -25.78 -33.81 6.97
C ASP A 310 -26.69 -33.57 5.75
N ILE A 311 -26.09 -33.14 4.65
CA ILE A 311 -26.72 -33.06 3.34
C ILE A 311 -25.93 -33.89 2.34
N VAL A 312 -26.64 -34.52 1.40
CA VAL A 312 -26.05 -35.34 0.35
C VAL A 312 -26.79 -35.09 -0.96
N THR A 313 -26.06 -34.83 -2.04
CA THR A 313 -26.61 -34.79 -3.40
C THR A 313 -25.63 -35.39 -4.38
N SER A 314 -26.12 -36.02 -5.44
CA SER A 314 -25.29 -36.67 -6.46
C SER A 314 -25.70 -36.22 -7.86
N ALA A 315 -24.76 -36.26 -8.78
CA ALA A 315 -24.96 -35.88 -10.18
C ALA A 315 -24.13 -36.77 -11.11
N VAL A 316 -24.67 -37.12 -12.28
CA VAL A 316 -23.89 -37.79 -13.33
C VAL A 316 -23.23 -36.73 -14.20
N MET A 317 -21.92 -36.79 -14.36
CA MET A 317 -21.15 -35.86 -15.17
C MET A 317 -21.49 -36.03 -16.65
N SER A 318 -21.72 -34.93 -17.37
CA SER A 318 -21.99 -34.99 -18.81
C SER A 318 -20.77 -35.55 -19.56
N ALA A 319 -21.00 -36.09 -20.76
CA ALA A 319 -19.95 -36.70 -21.58
C ALA A 319 -18.81 -35.72 -21.96
N ASP A 320 -19.07 -34.42 -21.87
CA ASP A 320 -18.14 -33.33 -22.15
C ASP A 320 -17.69 -32.57 -20.88
N ALA A 321 -18.09 -33.01 -19.69
CA ALA A 321 -17.75 -32.34 -18.43
C ALA A 321 -16.23 -32.38 -18.18
N GLN A 322 -15.63 -31.22 -17.99
CA GLN A 322 -14.21 -31.08 -17.63
C GLN A 322 -14.03 -30.61 -16.19
N THR A 323 -15.06 -29.99 -15.62
CA THR A 323 -14.99 -29.35 -14.30
C THR A 323 -16.36 -29.40 -13.64
N ALA A 324 -16.40 -29.81 -12.38
CA ALA A 324 -17.56 -29.64 -11.52
C ALA A 324 -17.40 -28.38 -10.67
N PHE A 325 -18.51 -27.75 -10.32
CA PHE A 325 -18.57 -26.65 -9.38
C PHE A 325 -19.49 -27.04 -8.24
N VAL A 326 -19.01 -26.91 -7.01
CA VAL A 326 -19.84 -26.99 -5.82
C VAL A 326 -20.28 -25.58 -5.48
N GLU A 327 -21.58 -25.35 -5.33
CA GLU A 327 -22.14 -24.05 -4.98
C GLU A 327 -23.11 -24.20 -3.80
N PHE A 328 -22.89 -23.41 -2.75
CA PHE A 328 -23.83 -23.21 -1.67
C PHE A 328 -24.48 -21.85 -1.86
N ALA A 329 -25.81 -21.80 -1.86
CA ALA A 329 -26.57 -20.60 -2.11
C ALA A 329 -27.62 -20.39 -1.04
N MET A 330 -27.86 -19.13 -0.70
CA MET A 330 -29.01 -18.73 0.10
C MET A 330 -29.99 -17.93 -0.75
N GLU A 331 -31.27 -18.25 -0.62
CA GLU A 331 -32.37 -17.52 -1.24
C GLU A 331 -33.24 -16.93 -0.12
N GLY A 332 -33.46 -15.62 -0.16
CA GLY A 332 -34.18 -14.92 0.89
C GLY A 332 -33.36 -14.61 2.15
N LYS A 333 -34.02 -14.11 3.20
CA LYS A 333 -33.38 -13.66 4.44
C LYS A 333 -33.04 -14.84 5.38
N GLY A 334 -31.82 -14.84 5.93
CA GLY A 334 -31.38 -15.73 7.02
C GLY A 334 -29.87 -15.94 7.05
N LYS A 335 -29.43 -16.96 7.80
CA LYS A 335 -28.02 -17.37 7.94
C LYS A 335 -27.85 -18.86 7.68
N ALA A 336 -26.79 -19.22 6.98
CA ALA A 336 -26.34 -20.60 6.81
C ALA A 336 -24.85 -20.72 7.14
N TRP A 337 -24.48 -21.77 7.87
CA TRP A 337 -23.09 -22.19 8.05
C TRP A 337 -22.90 -23.54 7.38
N ILE A 338 -21.79 -23.70 6.65
CA ILE A 338 -21.44 -24.91 5.89
C ILE A 338 -20.07 -25.39 6.34
N ASP A 339 -19.97 -26.69 6.60
CA ASP A 339 -18.76 -27.36 7.08
C ASP A 339 -18.66 -28.81 6.54
N ASP A 340 -17.55 -29.50 6.78
CA ASP A 340 -17.34 -30.92 6.43
C ASP A 340 -17.69 -31.26 4.96
N VAL A 341 -17.25 -30.42 4.01
CA VAL A 341 -17.62 -30.56 2.59
C VAL A 341 -16.76 -31.61 1.90
N GLU A 342 -17.40 -32.64 1.34
CA GLU A 342 -16.75 -33.73 0.61
C GLU A 342 -17.35 -33.83 -0.81
N LEU A 343 -16.51 -33.87 -1.85
CA LEU A 343 -16.92 -34.27 -3.20
C LEU A 343 -16.19 -35.55 -3.62
N THR A 344 -16.93 -36.64 -3.79
CA THR A 344 -16.41 -37.94 -4.20
C THR A 344 -16.75 -38.25 -5.66
N ASN A 345 -15.81 -38.83 -6.39
CA ASN A 345 -16.02 -39.40 -7.73
C ASN A 345 -16.18 -40.92 -7.58
N GLY A 346 -17.18 -41.53 -8.22
CA GLY A 346 -17.69 -42.90 -7.97
C GLY A 346 -16.72 -44.08 -7.91
N GLU A 347 -15.42 -43.88 -8.15
CA GLU A 347 -14.34 -44.87 -7.93
C GLU A 347 -13.64 -44.71 -6.55
N GLY A 348 -14.19 -43.90 -5.64
CA GLY A 348 -13.66 -43.72 -4.28
C GLY A 348 -12.57 -42.65 -4.14
N GLY A 349 -12.31 -41.88 -5.20
CA GLY A 349 -11.44 -40.70 -5.13
C GLY A 349 -12.19 -39.50 -4.53
N THR A 350 -11.67 -38.95 -3.44
CA THR A 350 -12.15 -37.67 -2.87
C THR A 350 -11.40 -36.52 -3.53
N ASN A 351 -12.14 -35.64 -4.19
CA ASN A 351 -11.58 -34.53 -4.98
C ASN A 351 -11.71 -33.17 -4.29
N LEU A 352 -12.58 -33.07 -3.28
CA LEU A 352 -12.76 -31.86 -2.48
C LEU A 352 -12.96 -32.27 -1.02
N ILE A 353 -12.20 -31.63 -0.12
CA ILE A 353 -12.34 -31.79 1.33
C ILE A 353 -12.26 -30.40 1.96
N LEU A 354 -13.27 -30.07 2.76
CA LEU A 354 -13.24 -29.03 3.78
C LEU A 354 -13.51 -29.75 5.09
N ASP A 355 -12.48 -30.10 5.85
CA ASP A 355 -12.58 -31.00 7.02
C ASP A 355 -12.65 -30.19 8.32
N GLY A 356 -13.86 -29.73 8.69
CA GLY A 356 -14.26 -29.28 10.04
C GLY A 356 -13.47 -28.16 10.71
N GLY A 357 -12.43 -27.70 10.05
CA GLY A 357 -11.34 -26.90 10.55
C GLY A 357 -10.68 -26.38 9.30
N ILE A 358 -11.43 -25.54 8.57
CA ILE A 358 -10.86 -24.69 7.54
C ILE A 358 -9.61 -24.11 8.17
N ASP A 359 -8.43 -24.58 7.73
CA ASP A 359 -7.19 -23.98 8.16
C ASP A 359 -7.18 -22.65 7.43
N ILE A 360 -7.79 -21.64 8.07
CA ILE A 360 -8.04 -20.32 7.51
C ILE A 360 -6.72 -19.60 7.20
N GLY A 361 -5.58 -20.28 7.30
CA GLY A 361 -4.29 -19.67 7.46
C GLY A 361 -4.37 -18.68 8.61
N ILE A 362 -4.77 -19.12 9.81
CA ILE A 362 -4.48 -18.32 11.02
C ILE A 362 -2.96 -18.08 11.13
N ALA A 363 -2.15 -18.85 10.40
CA ALA A 363 -0.75 -18.54 10.17
C ALA A 363 -0.48 -17.10 9.67
N ASP A 364 -1.38 -16.45 8.93
CA ASP A 364 -1.03 -15.20 8.22
C ASP A 364 -2.05 -14.04 8.34
N ASP A 365 -2.91 -13.92 9.37
CA ASP A 365 -3.45 -12.59 9.72
C ASP A 365 -2.40 -11.88 10.59
N PRO A 366 -1.55 -11.00 10.02
CA PRO A 366 -0.41 -10.45 10.75
C PRO A 366 -0.84 -9.54 11.92
N LEU A 367 -2.13 -9.20 12.01
CA LEU A 367 -2.71 -8.41 13.09
C LEU A 367 -3.30 -9.24 14.23
N ALA A 368 -3.49 -10.56 14.04
CA ALA A 368 -4.06 -11.43 15.06
C ALA A 368 -3.24 -11.45 16.35
N VAL A 369 -1.91 -11.37 16.23
CA VAL A 369 -0.97 -11.25 17.35
C VAL A 369 -1.22 -10.00 18.22
N PHE A 370 -1.90 -8.98 17.67
CA PHE A 370 -2.28 -7.77 18.38
C PHE A 370 -3.74 -7.75 18.88
N GLY A 371 -4.46 -8.86 18.70
CA GLY A 371 -5.90 -8.95 18.96
C GLY A 371 -6.74 -8.10 18.01
N ALA A 372 -6.24 -7.84 16.80
CA ALA A 372 -6.96 -7.16 15.73
C ALA A 372 -7.10 -8.07 14.51
N SER A 373 -7.89 -7.67 13.51
CA SER A 373 -7.99 -8.40 12.25
C SER A 373 -7.73 -7.47 11.07
N SER A 374 -6.98 -7.97 10.09
CA SER A 374 -6.78 -7.25 8.81
C SER A 374 -8.07 -7.03 8.03
N GLY A 375 -9.12 -7.83 8.27
CA GLY A 375 -10.46 -7.59 7.73
C GLY A 375 -11.16 -6.35 8.30
N ASP A 376 -10.77 -5.89 9.49
CA ASP A 376 -11.33 -4.69 10.13
C ASP A 376 -10.52 -3.43 9.81
N ILE A 377 -9.34 -3.55 9.19
CA ILE A 377 -8.43 -2.42 8.92
C ILE A 377 -8.57 -1.97 7.48
N VAL A 378 -8.71 -0.64 7.29
CA VAL A 378 -8.66 -0.05 5.96
C VAL A 378 -7.33 0.64 5.71
N THR A 379 -6.50 0.02 4.88
CA THR A 379 -5.15 0.45 4.53
C THR A 379 -5.10 1.66 3.57
N PRO A 380 -4.00 2.42 3.57
CA PRO A 380 -2.94 2.41 4.58
C PRO A 380 -3.48 2.85 5.95
N ALA A 381 -2.97 2.25 7.03
CA ALA A 381 -3.43 2.50 8.40
C ALA A 381 -2.27 2.54 9.40
N LEU A 382 -2.48 3.24 10.51
CA LEU A 382 -1.61 3.21 11.68
C LEU A 382 -2.35 2.60 12.87
N LEU A 383 -1.68 1.71 13.59
CA LEU A 383 -2.15 1.17 14.86
C LEU A 383 -1.13 1.49 15.95
N ALA A 384 -1.61 1.83 17.14
CA ALA A 384 -0.77 1.89 18.32
C ALA A 384 -1.03 0.66 19.19
N VAL A 385 -0.03 -0.20 19.36
CA VAL A 385 -0.13 -1.40 20.18
C VAL A 385 0.62 -1.15 21.49
N GLY A 386 -0.04 -1.42 22.62
CA GLY A 386 0.59 -1.34 23.93
C GLY A 386 1.64 -2.44 24.12
N PRO A 387 2.55 -2.32 25.11
CA PRO A 387 3.51 -3.39 25.44
C PRO A 387 2.86 -4.73 25.85
N ASN A 388 1.55 -4.75 26.11
CA ASN A 388 0.76 -5.94 26.37
C ASN A 388 0.29 -6.67 25.09
N GLY A 389 0.69 -6.19 23.92
CA GLY A 389 0.28 -6.73 22.62
C GLY A 389 -1.18 -6.48 22.26
N LYS A 390 -1.84 -5.47 22.84
CA LYS A 390 -3.19 -5.08 22.44
C LYS A 390 -3.20 -3.76 21.69
N VAL A 391 -3.96 -3.69 20.61
CA VAL A 391 -4.25 -2.42 19.94
C VAL A 391 -4.95 -1.48 20.92
N THR A 392 -4.44 -0.25 21.03
CA THR A 392 -4.96 0.81 21.91
C THR A 392 -5.57 1.96 21.14
N HIS A 393 -5.05 2.25 19.94
CA HIS A 393 -5.55 3.29 19.05
C HIS A 393 -5.42 2.80 17.60
N GLN A 394 -6.31 3.28 16.74
CA GLN A 394 -6.29 3.00 15.30
C GLN A 394 -6.49 4.30 14.54
N LEU A 395 -5.88 4.41 13.38
CA LEU A 395 -6.06 5.52 12.45
C LEU A 395 -6.10 4.96 11.03
N HIS A 396 -7.28 5.02 10.40
CA HIS A 396 -7.52 4.43 9.08
C HIS A 396 -7.49 5.51 7.98
N ARG A 397 -7.22 5.10 6.73
CA ARG A 397 -7.37 5.91 5.50
C ARG A 397 -6.79 7.34 5.57
N ILE A 398 -7.65 8.35 5.36
CA ILE A 398 -7.33 9.74 5.04
C ILE A 398 -6.74 10.47 6.24
N GLY A 399 -7.13 10.06 7.45
CA GLY A 399 -6.52 10.60 8.66
C GLY A 399 -5.00 10.36 8.71
N ALA A 400 -4.54 9.36 7.98
CA ALA A 400 -3.16 8.96 7.88
C ALA A 400 -2.34 9.83 6.87
N ILE A 401 -2.99 10.62 6.00
CA ILE A 401 -2.27 11.43 4.99
C ILE A 401 -1.85 12.80 5.55
N SER A 402 -2.42 13.23 6.69
CA SER A 402 -2.09 14.49 7.35
C SER A 402 -0.97 14.31 8.39
N PRO A 403 0.22 14.93 8.20
CA PRO A 403 1.27 14.91 9.22
C PRO A 403 0.80 15.48 10.56
N ASP A 404 -0.05 16.50 10.56
CA ASP A 404 -0.55 17.15 11.79
C ASP A 404 -1.52 16.25 12.56
N LEU A 405 -2.42 15.55 11.85
CA LEU A 405 -3.34 14.62 12.50
C LEU A 405 -2.58 13.43 13.09
N ILE A 406 -1.58 12.90 12.37
CA ILE A 406 -0.72 11.84 12.89
C ILE A 406 0.09 12.32 14.08
N ASP A 407 0.68 13.51 14.01
CA ASP A 407 1.39 14.12 15.14
C ASP A 407 0.51 14.19 16.39
N ARG A 408 -0.72 14.71 16.24
CA ARG A 408 -1.69 14.81 17.33
C ARG A 408 -2.11 13.45 17.86
N TRP A 409 -2.44 12.52 16.96
CA TRP A 409 -2.83 11.15 17.31
C TRP A 409 -1.71 10.44 18.07
N MET A 410 -0.46 10.53 17.61
CA MET A 410 0.71 9.97 18.29
C MET A 410 0.92 10.59 19.67
N ARG A 411 0.75 11.92 19.81
CA ARG A 411 0.81 12.59 21.12
C ARG A 411 -0.26 12.08 22.09
N ASP A 412 -1.46 11.78 21.60
CA ASP A 412 -2.53 11.21 22.42
C ASP A 412 -2.19 9.78 22.87
N VAL A 413 -1.70 8.94 21.94
CA VAL A 413 -1.16 7.60 22.25
C VAL A 413 -0.10 7.67 23.35
N LEU A 414 0.85 8.60 23.25
CA LEU A 414 1.92 8.77 24.24
C LEU A 414 1.41 9.26 25.59
N ARG A 415 0.42 10.15 25.60
CA ARG A 415 -0.23 10.62 26.83
C ARG A 415 -0.91 9.49 27.59
N ASN A 416 -1.49 8.53 26.88
CA ASN A 416 -2.21 7.38 27.44
C ASN A 416 -1.25 6.25 27.88
N SER A 417 -0.11 6.09 27.21
CA SER A 417 0.85 5.04 27.56
C SER A 417 1.71 5.33 28.80
N ARG A 418 1.90 6.61 29.17
CA ARG A 418 2.62 7.12 30.39
C ARG A 418 3.91 6.38 30.79
N ARG A 419 4.61 5.77 29.83
CA ARG A 419 5.83 4.98 30.07
C ARG A 419 6.93 5.50 29.15
N GLY A 420 7.97 6.05 29.75
CA GLY A 420 9.15 6.53 29.07
C GLY A 420 9.97 7.44 29.98
N PRO A 421 11.27 7.60 29.73
CA PRO A 421 12.10 8.54 30.47
C PRO A 421 11.55 9.96 30.31
N ALA A 422 11.65 10.75 31.38
CA ALA A 422 11.28 12.16 31.33
C ALA A 422 12.27 12.92 30.42
N PRO A 423 11.79 13.82 29.54
CA PRO A 423 12.67 14.58 28.68
C PRO A 423 13.62 15.46 29.50
N ARG A 424 14.91 15.49 29.13
CA ARG A 424 15.94 16.24 29.86
C ARG A 424 15.90 17.71 29.47
N THR A 425 15.85 18.00 28.18
CA THR A 425 15.78 19.37 27.65
C THR A 425 14.39 19.74 27.13
N ALA A 426 14.22 21.00 26.69
CA ALA A 426 12.98 21.44 26.04
C ALA A 426 12.86 20.83 24.64
N GLU A 427 13.99 20.66 23.95
CA GLU A 427 14.11 20.04 22.64
C GLU A 427 13.76 18.54 22.73
N ASP A 428 14.24 17.83 23.75
CA ASP A 428 13.82 16.45 24.02
C ASP A 428 12.30 16.36 24.19
N ALA A 429 11.70 17.28 24.95
CA ALA A 429 10.26 17.29 25.17
C ALA A 429 9.48 17.57 23.89
N LEU A 430 9.97 18.49 23.05
CA LEU A 430 9.42 18.74 21.72
C LEU A 430 9.49 17.45 20.88
N LEU A 431 10.67 16.84 20.72
CA LEU A 431 10.84 15.63 19.91
C LEU A 431 10.04 14.43 20.44
N ASP A 432 9.79 14.37 21.75
CA ASP A 432 8.96 13.35 22.38
C ASP A 432 7.45 13.62 22.27
N GLY A 433 7.05 14.78 21.73
CA GLY A 433 5.65 15.19 21.60
C GLY A 433 5.01 15.78 22.85
N ASP A 434 5.77 16.01 23.92
CA ASP A 434 5.30 16.66 25.16
C ASP A 434 5.42 18.19 25.05
N LEU A 435 4.52 18.78 24.27
CA LEU A 435 4.52 20.21 23.93
C LEU A 435 4.38 21.11 25.18
N ALA A 436 3.56 20.70 26.14
CA ALA A 436 3.39 21.43 27.40
C ALA A 436 4.68 21.44 28.22
N LYS A 437 5.38 20.29 28.30
CA LYS A 437 6.66 20.22 28.99
C LYS A 437 7.74 21.01 28.25
N ALA A 438 7.78 20.94 26.91
CA ALA A 438 8.68 21.72 26.08
C ALA A 438 8.54 23.21 26.38
N ARG A 439 7.32 23.74 26.34
CA ARG A 439 6.99 25.14 26.68
C ARG A 439 7.42 25.50 28.11
N SER A 440 7.11 24.65 29.10
CA SER A 440 7.49 24.90 30.50
C SER A 440 9.00 24.96 30.72
N LYS A 441 9.77 24.12 30.02
CA LYS A 441 11.23 24.02 30.16
C LYS A 441 11.96 25.19 29.50
N VAL A 442 11.35 25.86 28.52
CA VAL A 442 11.89 27.12 27.97
C VAL A 442 11.96 28.19 29.06
N GLY A 443 11.03 28.20 30.03
CA GLY A 443 11.15 28.98 31.26
C GLY A 443 11.21 30.50 31.05
N GLY A 444 10.53 31.02 30.02
CA GLY A 444 10.48 32.46 29.73
C GLY A 444 11.75 33.04 29.10
N LYS A 445 12.74 32.20 28.74
CA LYS A 445 13.92 32.61 27.97
C LYS A 445 13.51 33.29 26.66
N LYS A 446 14.27 34.31 26.27
CA LYS A 446 14.00 35.15 25.08
C LYS A 446 15.09 35.08 24.01
N ASP A 447 16.09 34.21 24.20
CA ASP A 447 17.12 33.99 23.18
C ASP A 447 16.54 33.35 21.90
N SER A 448 17.27 33.42 20.80
CA SER A 448 16.82 32.93 19.50
C SER A 448 16.40 31.46 19.54
N SER A 449 17.16 30.60 20.24
CA SER A 449 16.88 29.16 20.32
C SER A 449 15.58 28.90 21.09
N ALA A 450 15.39 29.56 22.24
CA ALA A 450 14.16 29.50 23.01
C ALA A 450 12.93 29.94 22.19
N ARG A 451 13.06 31.03 21.42
CA ARG A 451 11.99 31.55 20.56
C ARG A 451 11.68 30.62 19.39
N LEU A 452 12.69 30.04 18.75
CA LEU A 452 12.52 29.06 17.69
C LEU A 452 11.79 27.81 18.20
N LEU A 453 12.16 27.32 19.38
CA LEU A 453 11.49 26.18 20.01
C LEU A 453 10.03 26.48 20.34
N LEU A 454 9.73 27.66 20.90
CA LEU A 454 8.35 28.09 21.14
C LEU A 454 7.53 28.20 19.85
N ALA A 455 8.15 28.63 18.75
CA ALA A 455 7.48 28.66 17.45
C ALA A 455 7.16 27.25 16.94
N GLN A 456 8.09 26.29 17.08
CA GLN A 456 7.86 24.89 16.69
C GLN A 456 6.77 24.22 17.54
N VAL A 457 6.72 24.54 18.84
CA VAL A 457 5.62 24.13 19.73
C VAL A 457 4.30 24.68 19.23
N ALA A 458 4.21 26.00 18.99
CA ALA A 458 2.99 26.66 18.55
C ALA A 458 2.50 26.14 17.19
N LEU A 459 3.42 25.91 16.23
CA LEU A 459 3.10 25.27 14.94
C LEU A 459 2.44 23.90 15.10
N ARG A 460 2.98 23.04 15.99
CA ARG A 460 2.41 21.71 16.27
C ARG A 460 1.12 21.74 17.09
N GLU A 461 0.85 22.85 17.77
CA GLU A 461 -0.43 23.12 18.44
C GLU A 461 -1.48 23.70 17.47
N GLY A 462 -1.07 24.12 16.26
CA GLY A 462 -1.92 24.83 15.31
C GLY A 462 -2.05 26.34 15.59
N ASP A 463 -1.30 26.88 16.56
CA ASP A 463 -1.30 28.30 16.90
C ASP A 463 -0.33 29.06 15.97
N LEU A 464 -0.80 29.38 14.77
CA LEU A 464 0.00 30.03 13.73
C LEU A 464 0.41 31.47 14.11
N ASP A 465 -0.41 32.17 14.88
CA ASP A 465 -0.16 33.55 15.29
C ASP A 465 0.98 33.63 16.33
N GLU A 466 0.95 32.76 17.35
CA GLU A 466 2.02 32.71 18.34
C GLU A 466 3.33 32.20 17.71
N ALA A 467 3.24 31.28 16.73
CA ALA A 467 4.40 30.86 15.95
C ALA A 467 5.02 32.03 15.16
N ALA A 468 4.21 32.77 14.41
CA ALA A 468 4.65 33.94 13.64
C ALA A 468 5.29 35.01 14.55
N LYS A 469 4.67 35.28 15.69
CA LYS A 469 5.16 36.22 16.70
C LYS A 469 6.50 35.76 17.28
N SER A 470 6.64 34.47 17.59
CA SER A 470 7.87 33.89 18.14
C SER A 470 9.03 34.00 17.15
N LEU A 471 8.78 33.84 15.85
CA LEU A 471 9.79 33.90 14.78
C LEU A 471 10.19 35.31 14.32
N ARG A 472 9.46 36.35 14.75
CA ARG A 472 9.65 37.73 14.26
C ARG A 472 11.08 38.25 14.49
N GLY A 473 11.77 38.61 13.41
CA GLY A 473 13.11 39.21 13.46
C GLY A 473 14.27 38.22 13.69
N LEU A 474 13.98 36.92 13.82
CA LEU A 474 15.01 35.87 13.80
C LEU A 474 15.57 35.73 12.37
N LYS A 475 16.86 35.46 12.23
CA LYS A 475 17.56 35.41 10.93
C LYS A 475 18.24 34.08 10.63
N GLU A 476 18.22 33.17 11.59
CA GLU A 476 18.77 31.83 11.49
C GLU A 476 18.02 31.03 10.41
N PRO A 477 18.71 30.22 9.58
CA PRO A 477 18.07 29.49 8.47
C PRO A 477 16.85 28.64 8.89
N GLU A 478 16.91 28.00 10.07
CA GLU A 478 15.77 27.23 10.58
C GLU A 478 14.58 28.13 10.94
N ALA A 479 14.81 29.33 11.49
CA ALA A 479 13.72 30.27 11.75
C ALA A 479 13.08 30.81 10.46
N ILE A 480 13.89 31.04 9.42
CA ILE A 480 13.41 31.41 8.07
C ILE A 480 12.51 30.29 7.52
N LEU A 481 12.99 29.03 7.58
CA LEU A 481 12.21 27.86 7.15
C LEU A 481 10.87 27.78 7.88
N GLN A 482 10.86 27.92 9.22
CA GLN A 482 9.64 27.86 10.01
C GLN A 482 8.66 29.01 9.67
N ARG A 483 9.15 30.22 9.32
CA ARG A 483 8.27 31.29 8.84
C ARG A 483 7.63 30.94 7.50
N GLY A 484 8.39 30.32 6.60
CA GLY A 484 7.85 29.78 5.35
C GLY A 484 6.73 28.77 5.60
N ILE A 485 6.91 27.86 6.58
CA ILE A 485 5.88 26.88 6.98
C ILE A 485 4.63 27.58 7.55
N VAL A 486 4.78 28.60 8.40
CA VAL A 486 3.65 29.40 8.91
C VAL A 486 2.88 30.04 7.75
N ALA A 487 3.56 30.73 6.82
CA ALA A 487 2.93 31.38 5.67
C ALA A 487 2.23 30.36 4.76
N LEU A 488 2.86 29.21 4.53
CA LEU A 488 2.28 28.10 3.78
C LEU A 488 0.98 27.60 4.42
N ARG A 489 0.95 27.42 5.74
CA ARG A 489 -0.26 27.00 6.50
C ARG A 489 -1.37 28.06 6.50
N GLN A 490 -1.01 29.34 6.45
CA GLN A 490 -1.95 30.46 6.28
C GLN A 490 -2.48 30.60 4.84
N GLY A 491 -1.94 29.83 3.90
CA GLY A 491 -2.29 29.94 2.48
C GLY A 491 -1.65 31.14 1.77
N ASP A 492 -0.67 31.81 2.39
CA ASP A 492 0.13 32.86 1.76
C ASP A 492 1.33 32.23 1.02
N TRP A 493 1.04 31.69 -0.17
CA TRP A 493 2.03 30.97 -1.00
C TRP A 493 3.18 31.86 -1.45
N GLU A 494 2.94 33.16 -1.68
CA GLU A 494 3.98 34.08 -2.12
C GLU A 494 4.97 34.40 -1.00
N SER A 495 4.48 34.68 0.21
CA SER A 495 5.37 34.89 1.36
C SER A 495 6.08 33.60 1.75
N GLY A 496 5.39 32.45 1.70
CA GLY A 496 6.02 31.14 1.91
C GLY A 496 7.18 30.90 0.94
N LEU A 497 6.94 31.08 -0.37
CA LEU A 497 7.98 30.93 -1.40
C LEU A 497 9.18 31.87 -1.17
N ARG A 498 8.92 33.12 -0.76
CA ARG A 498 9.96 34.11 -0.47
C ARG A 498 10.84 33.67 0.69
N GLU A 499 10.24 33.21 1.78
CA GLU A 499 10.96 32.73 2.97
C GLU A 499 11.75 31.47 2.65
N PHE A 500 11.16 30.48 1.97
CA PHE A 500 11.87 29.25 1.63
C PHE A 500 13.10 29.49 0.75
N ARG A 501 13.02 30.43 -0.21
CA ARG A 501 14.17 30.81 -1.04
C ARG A 501 15.26 31.58 -0.28
N ALA A 502 14.95 32.12 0.90
CA ALA A 502 15.91 32.78 1.77
C ALA A 502 16.62 31.80 2.72
N VAL A 503 16.20 30.52 2.77
CA VAL A 503 16.93 29.48 3.50
C VAL A 503 18.25 29.21 2.77
N GLY A 504 19.38 29.54 3.40
CA GLY A 504 20.71 29.37 2.82
C GLY A 504 21.06 27.90 2.52
N THR A 505 22.13 27.69 1.76
CA THR A 505 22.57 26.36 1.28
C THR A 505 23.56 25.65 2.21
N ASP A 506 23.96 26.28 3.32
CA ASP A 506 25.01 25.76 4.22
C ASP A 506 24.59 24.47 4.95
N ASN A 507 23.28 24.23 5.10
CA ASN A 507 22.73 23.01 5.66
C ASN A 507 21.92 22.28 4.58
N PRO A 508 22.47 21.21 3.96
CA PRO A 508 21.81 20.50 2.86
C PRO A 508 20.42 19.95 3.21
N ALA A 509 20.19 19.54 4.46
CA ALA A 509 18.90 19.03 4.89
C ALA A 509 17.82 20.13 4.93
N LEU A 510 18.16 21.29 5.49
CA LEU A 510 17.25 22.45 5.50
C LEU A 510 17.03 23.00 4.09
N ALA A 511 18.07 23.02 3.25
CA ALA A 511 17.97 23.47 1.87
C ALA A 511 17.05 22.56 1.03
N ALA A 512 17.17 21.23 1.18
CA ALA A 512 16.29 20.27 0.50
C ALA A 512 14.83 20.42 0.95
N GLU A 513 14.59 20.61 2.25
CA GLU A 513 13.25 20.86 2.80
C GLU A 513 12.65 22.17 2.26
N ALA A 514 13.40 23.28 2.33
CA ALA A 514 12.96 24.57 1.83
C ALA A 514 12.68 24.55 0.33
N ALA A 515 13.52 23.86 -0.46
CA ALA A 515 13.31 23.71 -1.90
C ALA A 515 12.07 22.86 -2.21
N TYR A 516 11.84 21.77 -1.49
CA TYR A 516 10.62 20.98 -1.63
C TYR A 516 9.36 21.85 -1.42
N TRP A 517 9.32 22.60 -0.32
CA TRP A 517 8.22 23.51 -0.02
C TRP A 517 8.12 24.69 -1.00
N SER A 518 9.25 25.18 -1.54
CA SER A 518 9.26 26.19 -2.61
C SER A 518 8.56 25.68 -3.87
N GLY A 519 8.90 24.47 -4.32
CA GLY A 519 8.24 23.86 -5.49
C GLY A 519 6.73 23.69 -5.26
N LEU A 520 6.33 23.39 -4.03
CA LEU A 520 4.92 23.31 -3.67
C LEU A 520 4.21 24.67 -3.73
N CYS A 521 4.82 25.73 -3.21
CA CYS A 521 4.28 27.10 -3.36
C CYS A 521 4.19 27.50 -4.84
N GLU A 522 5.20 27.19 -5.65
CA GLU A 522 5.19 27.44 -7.10
C GLU A 522 4.03 26.71 -7.79
N GLN A 523 3.81 25.43 -7.45
CA GLN A 523 2.70 24.65 -7.97
C GLN A 523 1.35 25.30 -7.61
N ARG A 524 1.17 25.72 -6.36
CA ARG A 524 -0.06 26.37 -5.88
C ARG A 524 -0.30 27.75 -6.51
N LEU A 525 0.76 28.43 -6.93
CA LEU A 525 0.70 29.67 -7.70
C LEU A 525 0.52 29.43 -9.21
N GLY A 526 0.31 28.19 -9.66
CA GLY A 526 0.14 27.83 -11.07
C GLY A 526 1.45 27.80 -11.88
N ARG A 527 2.61 27.90 -11.24
CA ARG A 527 3.95 27.93 -11.86
C ARG A 527 4.52 26.51 -11.99
N LEU A 528 3.81 25.64 -12.72
CA LEU A 528 4.07 24.20 -12.75
C LEU A 528 5.49 23.84 -13.23
N GLU A 529 5.99 24.49 -14.28
CA GLU A 529 7.35 24.24 -14.79
C GLU A 529 8.44 24.63 -13.80
N ALA A 530 8.23 25.73 -13.07
CA ALA A 530 9.15 26.17 -12.03
C ALA A 530 9.15 25.16 -10.88
N ALA A 531 7.97 24.69 -10.45
CA ALA A 531 7.82 23.69 -9.40
C ALA A 531 8.58 22.39 -9.73
N GLU A 532 8.37 21.86 -10.94
CA GLU A 532 9.08 20.67 -11.41
C GLU A 532 10.59 20.87 -11.44
N LYS A 533 11.06 22.02 -11.94
CA LYS A 533 12.49 22.37 -11.96
C LYS A 533 13.06 22.39 -10.53
N THR A 534 12.36 23.02 -9.59
CA THR A 534 12.76 23.12 -8.19
C THR A 534 12.88 21.73 -7.55
N TRP A 535 11.90 20.85 -7.75
CA TRP A 535 11.94 19.49 -7.20
C TRP A 535 13.03 18.61 -7.82
N ARG A 536 13.25 18.69 -9.13
CA ARG A 536 14.33 17.95 -9.80
C ARG A 536 15.71 18.28 -9.23
N VAL A 537 15.95 19.55 -8.88
CA VAL A 537 17.23 20.00 -8.31
C VAL A 537 17.52 19.37 -6.96
N VAL A 538 16.49 19.08 -6.15
CA VAL A 538 16.67 18.56 -4.78
C VAL A 538 16.30 17.09 -4.61
N ALA A 539 15.82 16.44 -5.66
CA ALA A 539 15.56 15.01 -5.65
C ALA A 539 16.85 14.24 -5.29
N GLY A 540 16.75 13.36 -4.30
CA GLY A 540 17.88 12.61 -3.78
C GLY A 540 17.51 11.77 -2.55
N GLU A 541 18.51 11.26 -1.85
CA GLU A 541 18.34 10.32 -0.73
C GLU A 541 17.86 10.96 0.59
N THR A 542 17.79 12.29 0.68
CA THR A 542 17.25 12.95 1.87
C THR A 542 15.73 12.73 1.97
N PRO A 543 15.10 12.81 3.16
CA PRO A 543 13.65 12.66 3.29
C PRO A 543 12.86 13.56 2.33
N PHE A 544 13.24 14.84 2.24
CA PHE A 544 12.60 15.80 1.32
C PHE A 544 13.05 15.63 -0.13
N GLY A 545 14.25 15.09 -0.37
CA GLY A 545 14.69 14.70 -1.71
C GLY A 545 13.87 13.54 -2.28
N ARG A 546 13.52 12.54 -1.46
CA ARG A 546 12.63 11.45 -1.88
C ARG A 546 11.19 11.94 -2.11
N LYS A 547 10.71 12.91 -1.31
CA LYS A 547 9.41 13.59 -1.57
C LYS A 547 9.44 14.39 -2.87
N ALA A 548 10.53 15.11 -3.13
CA ALA A 548 10.72 15.86 -4.37
C ALA A 548 10.77 14.91 -5.57
N ALA A 549 11.43 13.76 -5.45
CA ALA A 549 11.44 12.73 -6.47
C ALA A 549 10.02 12.26 -6.80
N LEU A 550 9.21 11.94 -5.78
CA LEU A 550 7.81 11.58 -5.96
C LEU A 550 7.01 12.67 -6.69
N ALA A 551 7.26 13.95 -6.39
CA ALA A 551 6.59 15.08 -7.04
C ALA A 551 6.96 15.26 -8.53
N VAL A 552 8.13 14.75 -8.95
CA VAL A 552 8.60 14.78 -10.36
C VAL A 552 8.03 13.64 -11.18
N VAL A 553 7.71 12.50 -10.56
CA VAL A 553 7.21 11.32 -11.30
C VAL A 553 5.92 11.68 -12.05
N ARG A 554 5.96 11.59 -13.40
CA ARG A 554 4.83 11.93 -14.27
C ARG A 554 3.65 10.96 -14.16
N THR A 555 3.97 9.69 -13.90
CA THR A 555 3.02 8.57 -13.81
C THR A 555 3.03 7.99 -12.40
N GLY A 556 1.90 8.08 -11.71
CA GLY A 556 1.77 7.58 -10.34
C GLY A 556 1.07 8.57 -9.44
N PRO A 557 1.09 8.33 -8.12
CA PRO A 557 0.43 9.20 -7.18
C PRO A 557 1.12 10.57 -7.12
N ARG A 558 0.36 11.63 -7.33
CA ARG A 558 0.85 12.98 -7.06
C ARG A 558 0.71 13.27 -5.58
N PRO A 559 1.73 13.81 -4.89
CA PRO A 559 1.56 14.27 -3.52
C PRO A 559 0.48 15.36 -3.51
N TRP A 560 -0.74 14.96 -3.18
CA TRP A 560 -1.79 15.90 -2.85
C TRP A 560 -1.41 16.47 -1.49
N LEU A 561 -1.26 17.79 -1.43
CA LEU A 561 -1.45 18.51 -0.17
C LEU A 561 -2.85 18.12 0.31
N SER A 562 -2.93 17.25 1.31
CA SER A 562 -4.16 17.11 2.06
C SER A 562 -4.54 18.52 2.53
N GLU A 563 -5.80 18.89 2.35
CA GLU A 563 -6.28 20.20 2.79
C GLU A 563 -6.11 20.47 4.27
N SER A 564 -5.78 19.45 5.05
CA SER A 564 -5.32 19.61 6.43
C SER A 564 -4.13 20.57 6.61
N VAL A 565 -3.32 20.81 5.56
CA VAL A 565 -2.26 21.83 5.61
C VAL A 565 -2.81 23.26 5.39
N ARG A 566 -4.01 23.40 4.80
CA ARG A 566 -4.69 24.69 4.52
C ARG A 566 -5.79 25.03 5.52
N GLN A 567 -6.45 24.05 6.10
CA GLN A 567 -7.61 24.24 6.97
C GLN A 567 -7.56 23.21 8.10
N TRP A 568 -7.06 23.68 9.24
CA TRP A 568 -7.49 23.16 10.53
C TRP A 568 -8.98 23.53 10.67
N PRO A 569 -9.88 22.67 11.20
CA PRO A 569 -11.23 23.10 11.49
C PRO A 569 -11.16 24.20 12.56
N GLU A 570 -11.52 25.43 12.18
CA GLU A 570 -11.52 26.61 13.07
C GLU A 570 -12.56 26.50 14.19
N ASP A 571 -13.55 25.60 14.07
CA ASP A 571 -14.55 25.34 15.09
C ASP A 571 -14.90 23.84 15.21
N PRO A 572 -14.64 23.18 16.34
CA PRO A 572 -15.08 21.80 16.58
C PRO A 572 -16.61 21.64 16.73
N LYS A 573 -17.41 22.71 16.62
CA LYS A 573 -18.88 22.70 16.82
C LYS A 573 -19.73 22.88 15.56
N SER A 574 -19.17 23.14 14.39
CA SER A 574 -19.98 23.24 13.16
C SER A 574 -20.14 21.87 12.49
N LEU A 575 -21.14 21.11 12.94
CA LEU A 575 -21.71 19.99 12.19
C LEU A 575 -22.76 20.55 11.22
N GLU A 576 -22.45 20.69 9.94
CA GLU A 576 -23.48 20.89 8.91
C GLU A 576 -23.47 19.76 7.88
N GLN A 577 -24.61 19.08 7.79
CA GLN A 577 -24.90 18.05 6.81
C GLN A 577 -25.10 18.67 5.42
N THR A 578 -24.66 17.99 4.36
CA THR A 578 -25.48 17.72 3.17
C THR A 578 -24.82 16.73 2.20
N GLU A 579 -25.56 15.71 1.79
CA GLU A 579 -25.22 14.79 0.71
C GLU A 579 -25.62 15.36 -0.66
N THR A 580 -25.02 14.77 -1.71
CA THR A 580 -25.26 14.89 -3.16
C THR A 580 -24.58 16.05 -3.92
N ILE A 581 -23.42 15.75 -4.53
CA ILE A 581 -22.91 16.49 -5.70
C ILE A 581 -22.49 15.49 -6.78
N ALA A 582 -22.90 15.79 -8.02
CA ALA A 582 -22.66 15.02 -9.23
C ALA A 582 -21.16 14.96 -9.63
N PRO A 583 -20.75 14.00 -10.48
CA PRO A 583 -19.34 13.66 -10.77
C PRO A 583 -18.47 14.79 -11.35
N ASP A 584 -19.10 15.89 -11.80
CA ASP A 584 -18.46 16.94 -12.57
C ASP A 584 -18.05 18.15 -11.69
N ALA A 585 -18.39 18.11 -10.39
CA ALA A 585 -18.11 19.16 -9.41
C ALA A 585 -17.42 18.59 -8.17
N PHE A 586 -16.24 17.99 -8.37
CA PHE A 586 -15.37 17.58 -7.26
C PHE A 586 -14.82 18.82 -6.54
N ASP A 587 -15.50 19.23 -5.47
CA ASP A 587 -14.98 20.17 -4.48
C ASP A 587 -14.15 19.37 -3.46
N GLY A 588 -12.85 19.24 -3.76
CA GLY A 588 -11.85 18.68 -2.85
C GLY A 588 -11.96 19.24 -1.42
N PRO A 589 -12.01 20.58 -1.23
CA PRO A 589 -12.22 21.22 0.07
C PRO A 589 -13.43 20.76 0.85
N ALA A 590 -14.58 20.65 0.20
CA ALA A 590 -15.79 20.14 0.84
C ALA A 590 -15.69 18.65 1.15
N THR A 591 -15.05 17.88 0.26
CA THR A 591 -14.89 16.42 0.41
C THR A 591 -13.92 16.05 1.53
N VAL A 592 -12.79 16.76 1.67
CA VAL A 592 -11.84 16.53 2.76
C VAL A 592 -12.42 17.00 4.09
N ARG A 593 -13.15 18.12 4.13
CA ARG A 593 -13.90 18.53 5.32
C ARG A 593 -14.94 17.49 5.72
N LEU A 594 -15.77 17.04 4.78
CA LEU A 594 -16.74 15.97 5.00
C LEU A 594 -16.07 14.68 5.54
N LEU A 595 -14.92 14.29 4.99
CA LEU A 595 -14.21 13.08 5.41
C LEU A 595 -13.52 13.23 6.77
N LEU A 596 -13.09 14.44 7.14
CA LEU A 596 -12.60 14.77 8.49
C LEU A 596 -13.74 14.91 9.50
N GLU A 597 -14.93 15.37 9.07
CA GLU A 597 -16.15 15.49 9.87
C GLU A 597 -16.82 14.13 10.12
N LEU A 598 -16.69 13.19 9.18
CA LEU A 598 -17.10 11.80 9.34
C LEU A 598 -16.16 11.00 10.24
N GLN A 599 -14.96 11.52 10.53
CA GLN A 599 -14.01 10.91 11.45
C GLN A 599 -14.38 11.27 12.90
N ARG A 600 -14.63 10.26 13.73
CA ARG A 600 -14.88 10.43 15.17
C ARG A 600 -13.63 11.00 15.85
N GLN A 601 -13.79 11.59 17.05
CA GLN A 601 -12.68 12.15 17.83
C GLN A 601 -11.56 11.14 18.15
N ASP A 602 -11.84 9.84 18.08
CA ASP A 602 -10.89 8.74 18.27
C ASP A 602 -10.14 8.32 16.99
N GLY A 603 -10.43 8.95 15.85
CA GLY A 603 -9.82 8.67 14.55
C GLY A 603 -10.50 7.57 13.73
N SER A 604 -11.65 7.03 14.20
CA SER A 604 -12.47 6.04 13.47
C SER A 604 -13.49 6.64 12.51
#